data_AF-X8AHB8-F1
#
_entry.id   AF-X8AHB8-F1
#
_cell.length_a   1.000
_cell.length_b   1.000
_cell.length_c   1.000
_cell.angle_alpha   90.00
_cell.angle_beta   90.00
_cell.angle_gamma   90.00
#
_symmetry.space_group_name_H-M   'P 1'
#
loop_
_entity.id
_entity.type
_entity.pdbx_description
1 polymer ?
#
loop_
_entity_poly.entity_id
_entity_poly.type
_entity_poly.pdbx_seq_one_letter_code
_entity_poly.pdbx_strand_id
1 'polypeptide(L)'
;MNKDDMILISVDDHTVEPPDMFKNHLPKKYLDDAPRLVHNPDGSDTWQFRDTVIPNVALNAVAGRPKEEYGLEPQGLDEIRPGCYNVDERVKDMNAGGILASICFPSFRASPGGCSPPRTRIFGGVGAGLQRLAHRRVVRAYPARFIPMALPVIWDAEKCAAEVRRVSKKGVHALTFTENPAAMGYPSFHDPYWDPLWKALCDTNTVMNVHIGSSGKLAITAPDAPMDVMITLQPMNIVQAAADLLWSRPIKEYPDLKIALSEGGTGWIPYFLERVDRTYEMHSTWTHQDFGGKLPSEVFREHFLTCFISDPVGVTLRHMIGIDNIAWEADYPHSDSMWPGAPEELWNVLSANNVPDDEINKITHENAMRWYSFDPFAHISREQATVGALRKAAEGHDVSIRALSHHKAGERGGNALMEAAQATSS
;
A
#
# COMPACT_ATOMS: atom_id res chain seq x y z
N MET A 1 -21.92 4.73 -18.97
CA MET A 1 -20.62 4.48 -19.61
C MET A 1 -20.45 2.99 -19.86
N ASN A 2 -19.37 2.56 -20.53
CA ASN A 2 -18.98 1.15 -20.62
C ASN A 2 -17.61 0.93 -19.96
N LYS A 3 -17.20 -0.33 -19.79
CA LYS A 3 -15.88 -0.71 -19.23
C LYS A 3 -14.71 0.08 -19.83
N ASP A 4 -14.66 0.20 -21.15
CA ASP A 4 -13.53 0.83 -21.85
C ASP A 4 -13.48 2.36 -21.69
N ASP A 5 -14.56 2.96 -21.19
CA ASP A 5 -14.66 4.40 -20.89
C ASP A 5 -14.19 4.73 -19.46
N MET A 6 -14.04 3.71 -18.59
CA MET A 6 -13.59 3.91 -17.20
C MET A 6 -12.17 4.48 -17.17
N ILE A 7 -11.88 5.26 -16.13
CA ILE A 7 -10.53 5.74 -15.81
C ILE A 7 -10.20 5.17 -14.43
N LEU A 8 -9.12 4.41 -14.34
CA LEU A 8 -8.74 3.71 -13.10
C LEU A 8 -7.45 4.31 -12.53
N ILE A 9 -7.52 4.75 -11.27
CA ILE A 9 -6.36 5.12 -10.46
C ILE A 9 -6.28 4.13 -9.29
N SER A 10 -5.22 3.33 -9.26
CA SER A 10 -4.99 2.39 -8.16
C SER A 10 -4.39 3.13 -6.96
N VAL A 11 -5.08 3.08 -5.81
CA VAL A 11 -4.56 3.63 -4.54
C VAL A 11 -3.76 2.64 -3.71
N ASP A 12 -3.46 1.48 -4.30
CA ASP A 12 -2.53 0.50 -3.74
C ASP A 12 -1.95 -0.37 -4.84
N ASP A 13 -0.64 -0.26 -5.01
CA ASP A 13 0.21 -1.11 -5.83
C ASP A 13 1.58 -1.15 -5.14
N HIS A 14 2.46 -2.03 -5.60
CA HIS A 14 3.79 -2.23 -5.08
C HIS A 14 4.86 -2.04 -6.13
N THR A 15 6.08 -1.76 -5.68
CA THR A 15 7.27 -1.75 -6.52
C THR A 15 8.39 -2.45 -5.78
N VAL A 16 8.97 -3.43 -6.47
CA VAL A 16 10.21 -4.08 -6.05
C VAL A 16 11.37 -3.13 -6.31
N GLU A 17 12.17 -2.88 -5.29
CA GLU A 17 13.23 -1.90 -5.33
C GLU A 17 14.28 -2.28 -6.38
N PRO A 18 14.63 -1.36 -7.30
CA PRO A 18 15.60 -1.64 -8.34
C PRO A 18 16.96 -2.07 -7.76
N PRO A 19 17.70 -2.99 -8.40
CA PRO A 19 19.03 -3.42 -7.94
C PRO A 19 20.02 -2.28 -7.71
N ASP A 20 19.89 -1.20 -8.48
CA ASP A 20 20.78 -0.06 -8.48
C ASP A 20 20.26 1.15 -7.68
N MET A 21 19.13 0.99 -6.96
CA MET A 21 18.46 2.05 -6.20
C MET A 21 19.43 2.80 -5.27
N PHE A 22 20.31 2.09 -4.58
CA PHE A 22 21.22 2.70 -3.62
C PHE A 22 22.51 3.25 -4.25
N LYS A 23 23.06 2.54 -5.25
CA LYS A 23 24.34 2.87 -5.90
C LYS A 23 24.32 4.26 -6.56
N ASN A 24 23.19 4.65 -7.14
CA ASN A 24 23.08 5.89 -7.91
C ASN A 24 22.74 7.13 -7.06
N HIS A 25 22.44 6.96 -5.77
CA HIS A 25 21.80 8.01 -4.96
C HIS A 25 22.52 8.29 -3.64
N LEU A 26 23.56 7.53 -3.31
CA LEU A 26 24.35 7.69 -2.09
C LEU A 26 25.52 8.66 -2.26
N PRO A 27 25.74 9.58 -1.29
CA PRO A 27 27.04 10.24 -1.14
C PRO A 27 28.15 9.20 -1.08
N LYS A 28 29.28 9.44 -1.77
CA LYS A 28 30.37 8.47 -1.93
C LYS A 28 30.79 7.78 -0.62
N LYS A 29 30.80 8.52 0.50
CA LYS A 29 31.17 8.03 1.83
C LYS A 29 30.26 6.93 2.41
N TYR A 30 29.09 6.70 1.82
CA TYR A 30 28.12 5.70 2.27
C TYR A 30 27.95 4.55 1.25
N LEU A 31 28.62 4.59 0.10
CA LEU A 31 28.45 3.59 -0.95
C LEU A 31 28.90 2.19 -0.50
N ASP A 32 30.00 2.11 0.25
CA ASP A 32 30.51 0.83 0.78
C ASP A 32 29.61 0.23 1.86
N ASP A 33 28.78 1.08 2.49
CA ASP A 33 27.79 0.69 3.48
C ASP A 33 26.39 0.50 2.87
N ALA A 34 26.20 0.68 1.56
CA ALA A 34 24.90 0.61 0.92
C ALA A 34 24.33 -0.83 0.98
N PRO A 35 23.00 -1.01 1.12
CA PRO A 35 22.40 -2.30 0.83
C PRO A 35 22.69 -2.64 -0.64
N ARG A 36 23.04 -3.90 -0.89
CA ARG A 36 23.34 -4.42 -2.22
C ARG A 36 22.47 -5.63 -2.50
N LEU A 37 21.96 -5.71 -3.72
CA LEU A 37 21.30 -6.90 -4.19
C LEU A 37 22.37 -7.95 -4.52
N VAL A 38 22.24 -9.14 -3.95
CA VAL A 38 23.11 -10.28 -4.17
C VAL A 38 22.28 -11.39 -4.77
N HIS A 39 22.63 -11.77 -6.00
CA HIS A 39 22.11 -12.96 -6.65
C HIS A 39 22.87 -14.18 -6.14
N ASN A 40 22.17 -15.07 -5.46
CA ASN A 40 22.75 -16.24 -4.82
C ASN A 40 22.91 -17.41 -5.81
N PRO A 41 23.81 -18.37 -5.54
CA PRO A 41 23.98 -19.54 -6.39
C PRO A 41 22.74 -20.42 -6.55
N ASP A 42 21.77 -20.29 -5.65
CA ASP A 42 20.50 -21.04 -5.67
C ASP A 42 19.40 -20.35 -6.51
N GLY A 43 19.71 -19.21 -7.15
CA GLY A 43 18.79 -18.41 -7.96
C GLY A 43 18.03 -17.34 -7.18
N SER A 44 18.09 -17.32 -5.85
CA SER A 44 17.42 -16.29 -5.05
C SER A 44 18.16 -14.96 -5.09
N ASP A 45 17.42 -13.86 -5.10
CA ASP A 45 17.96 -12.54 -4.84
C ASP A 45 17.75 -12.16 -3.36
N THR A 46 18.79 -11.58 -2.76
CA THR A 46 18.76 -11.12 -1.36
C THR A 46 19.36 -9.74 -1.22
N TRP A 47 18.80 -8.93 -0.33
CA TRP A 47 19.41 -7.65 0.05
C TRP A 47 20.42 -7.89 1.15
N GLN A 48 21.69 -7.60 0.88
CA GLN A 48 22.75 -7.66 1.88
C GLN A 48 23.12 -6.25 2.34
N PHE A 49 23.12 -6.03 3.66
CA PHE A 49 23.61 -4.83 4.29
C PHE A 49 24.56 -5.20 5.41
N ARG A 50 25.87 -4.97 5.22
CA ARG A 50 26.92 -5.43 6.14
C ARG A 50 26.75 -6.93 6.42
N ASP A 51 26.55 -7.31 7.68
CA ASP A 51 26.38 -8.69 8.13
C ASP A 51 24.92 -9.15 8.10
N THR A 52 23.97 -8.27 7.75
CA THR A 52 22.55 -8.58 7.68
C THR A 52 22.15 -8.99 6.26
N VAL A 53 21.47 -10.14 6.14
CA VAL A 53 20.86 -10.62 4.90
C VAL A 53 19.35 -10.55 5.05
N ILE A 54 18.68 -9.88 4.12
CA ILE A 54 17.24 -9.77 4.03
C ILE A 54 16.80 -10.64 2.86
N PRO A 55 16.16 -11.80 3.12
CA PRO A 55 15.72 -12.71 2.08
C PRO A 55 14.46 -12.22 1.37
N ASN A 56 14.17 -12.85 0.22
CA ASN A 56 12.92 -12.76 -0.51
C ASN A 56 12.57 -11.35 -1.02
N VAL A 57 13.33 -10.89 -2.02
CA VAL A 57 13.23 -9.54 -2.61
C VAL A 57 11.98 -9.36 -3.47
N ALA A 58 11.43 -10.45 -3.99
CA ALA A 58 10.33 -10.45 -4.95
C ALA A 58 9.05 -11.09 -4.39
N LEU A 59 8.95 -11.24 -3.07
CA LEU A 59 7.84 -11.95 -2.42
C LEU A 59 6.50 -11.50 -2.97
N ASN A 60 5.71 -12.49 -3.41
CA ASN A 60 4.36 -12.32 -3.95
C ASN A 60 4.26 -11.50 -5.25
N ALA A 61 5.35 -11.09 -5.91
CA ALA A 61 5.28 -10.36 -7.17
C ALA A 61 4.97 -11.28 -8.37
N VAL A 62 3.73 -11.77 -8.43
CA VAL A 62 3.27 -12.87 -9.30
C VAL A 62 2.42 -12.42 -10.49
N ALA A 63 2.29 -11.12 -10.75
CA ALA A 63 1.57 -10.62 -11.92
C ALA A 63 2.05 -11.30 -13.22
N GLY A 64 1.13 -11.93 -13.95
CA GLY A 64 1.43 -12.69 -15.17
C GLY A 64 2.00 -14.09 -14.94
N ARG A 65 2.00 -14.60 -13.71
CA ARG A 65 2.37 -16.00 -13.37
C ARG A 65 1.12 -16.88 -13.19
N PRO A 66 1.23 -18.20 -13.42
CA PRO A 66 0.15 -19.14 -13.15
C PRO A 66 -0.09 -19.29 -11.63
N LYS A 67 -1.31 -19.64 -11.22
CA LYS A 67 -1.69 -19.72 -9.80
C LYS A 67 -0.90 -20.77 -9.03
N GLU A 68 -0.41 -21.79 -9.73
CA GLU A 68 0.48 -22.81 -9.20
C GLU A 68 1.83 -22.25 -8.71
N GLU A 69 2.17 -21.02 -9.10
CA GLU A 69 3.39 -20.30 -8.69
C GLU A 69 3.15 -19.20 -7.64
N TYR A 70 1.93 -19.05 -7.08
CA TYR A 70 1.61 -18.01 -6.08
C TYR A 70 2.15 -18.31 -4.67
N GLY A 71 3.02 -19.31 -4.54
CA GLY A 71 3.57 -19.73 -3.25
C GLY A 71 4.65 -18.79 -2.71
N LEU A 72 5.74 -19.36 -2.21
CA LEU A 72 6.91 -18.61 -1.73
C LEU A 72 7.76 -17.98 -2.85
N GLU A 73 7.45 -18.32 -4.10
CA GLU A 73 8.03 -17.74 -5.30
C GLU A 73 7.25 -16.47 -5.69
N PRO A 74 7.86 -15.48 -6.34
CA PRO A 74 9.25 -15.38 -6.83
C PRO A 74 10.27 -15.10 -5.73
N GLN A 75 11.49 -15.60 -5.88
CA GLN A 75 12.61 -15.26 -5.01
C GLN A 75 13.72 -14.46 -5.71
N GLY A 76 13.72 -14.45 -7.05
CA GLY A 76 14.62 -13.65 -7.90
C GLY A 76 13.89 -12.58 -8.73
N LEU A 77 14.60 -11.54 -9.15
CA LEU A 77 14.11 -10.50 -10.06
C LEU A 77 13.96 -10.98 -11.51
N ASP A 78 14.63 -12.07 -11.86
CA ASP A 78 14.51 -12.78 -13.14
C ASP A 78 13.22 -13.59 -13.25
N GLU A 79 12.61 -13.93 -12.11
CA GLU A 79 11.35 -14.66 -12.02
C GLU A 79 10.11 -13.74 -11.97
N ILE A 80 10.30 -12.43 -12.09
CA ILE A 80 9.21 -11.44 -12.09
C ILE A 80 9.20 -10.62 -13.37
N ARG A 81 8.02 -10.06 -13.68
CA ARG A 81 7.90 -9.15 -14.80
C ARG A 81 8.81 -7.94 -14.57
N PRO A 82 9.49 -7.43 -15.62
CA PRO A 82 10.29 -6.22 -15.53
C PRO A 82 9.51 -5.02 -14.98
N GLY A 83 8.20 -4.94 -15.22
CA GLY A 83 7.33 -3.90 -14.67
C GLY A 83 7.32 -3.82 -13.13
N CYS A 84 7.70 -4.88 -12.42
CA CYS A 84 7.78 -4.88 -10.96
C CYS A 84 8.88 -3.97 -10.41
N TYR A 85 9.96 -3.73 -11.16
CA TYR A 85 11.12 -2.92 -10.73
C TYR A 85 11.61 -1.89 -11.74
N ASN A 86 11.19 -1.96 -13.01
CA ASN A 86 11.51 -1.00 -14.06
C ASN A 86 10.30 -0.12 -14.35
N VAL A 87 10.46 1.20 -14.16
CA VAL A 87 9.38 2.18 -14.32
C VAL A 87 8.83 2.28 -15.75
N ASP A 88 9.67 2.16 -16.78
CA ASP A 88 9.23 2.31 -18.16
C ASP A 88 8.39 1.09 -18.56
N GLU A 89 8.79 -0.10 -18.12
CA GLU A 89 8.02 -1.33 -18.26
C GLU A 89 6.75 -1.31 -17.38
N ARG A 90 6.81 -0.69 -16.20
CA ARG A 90 5.66 -0.49 -15.32
C ARG A 90 4.56 0.32 -16.02
N VAL A 91 4.93 1.39 -16.72
CA VAL A 91 3.97 2.20 -17.49
C VAL A 91 3.32 1.39 -18.62
N LYS A 92 4.06 0.48 -19.26
CA LYS A 92 3.48 -0.45 -20.26
C LYS A 92 2.53 -1.46 -19.62
N ASP A 93 2.89 -2.02 -18.46
CA ASP A 93 2.02 -2.92 -17.70
C ASP A 93 0.73 -2.19 -17.26
N MET A 94 0.84 -0.96 -16.77
CA MET A 94 -0.32 -0.13 -16.44
C MET A 94 -1.20 0.13 -17.66
N ASN A 95 -0.61 0.49 -18.81
CA ASN A 95 -1.35 0.65 -20.06
C ASN A 95 -2.10 -0.62 -20.46
N ALA A 96 -1.41 -1.76 -20.44
CA ALA A 96 -1.99 -3.06 -20.80
C ALA A 96 -3.10 -3.50 -19.81
N GLY A 97 -2.96 -3.13 -18.53
CA GLY A 97 -3.97 -3.32 -17.50
C GLY A 97 -5.13 -2.30 -17.54
N GLY A 98 -5.05 -1.27 -18.38
CA GLY A 98 -6.06 -0.19 -18.42
C GLY A 98 -6.02 0.74 -17.20
N ILE A 99 -4.88 0.85 -16.53
CA ILE A 99 -4.68 1.65 -15.31
C ILE A 99 -3.98 2.97 -15.65
N LEU A 100 -4.64 4.09 -15.36
CA LEU A 100 -4.11 5.42 -15.61
C LEU A 100 -2.95 5.73 -14.67
N ALA A 101 -3.17 5.64 -13.37
CA ALA A 101 -2.16 6.04 -12.40
C ALA A 101 -2.17 5.08 -11.20
N SER A 102 -1.07 5.06 -10.45
CA SER A 102 -1.05 4.40 -9.16
C SER A 102 -0.14 5.04 -8.13
N ILE A 103 -0.45 4.79 -6.85
CA ILE A 103 0.51 4.96 -5.75
C ILE A 103 1.24 3.62 -5.57
N CYS A 104 2.55 3.67 -5.26
CA CYS A 104 3.34 2.45 -5.11
C CYS A 104 3.95 2.37 -3.71
N PHE A 105 3.52 1.38 -2.94
CA PHE A 105 4.10 0.98 -1.67
C PHE A 105 5.45 0.27 -1.87
N PRO A 106 6.36 0.44 -0.90
CA PRO A 106 7.63 -0.26 -0.92
C PRO A 106 7.42 -1.77 -0.71
N SER A 107 7.98 -2.62 -1.59
CA SER A 107 8.01 -4.07 -1.36
C SER A 107 9.15 -4.46 -0.42
N PHE A 108 10.24 -3.69 -0.38
CA PHE A 108 11.29 -3.87 0.60
C PHE A 108 10.65 -3.68 1.96
N ARG A 109 10.51 -4.82 2.66
CA ARG A 109 10.37 -4.86 4.11
C ARG A 109 11.64 -4.22 4.69
N ALA A 110 11.70 -2.90 4.66
CA ALA A 110 12.09 -2.20 5.86
C ALA A 110 11.08 -2.69 6.89
N SER A 111 11.41 -3.78 7.58
CA SER A 111 10.80 -4.09 8.83
C SER A 111 11.54 -3.21 9.84
N PRO A 112 10.97 -2.07 10.27
CA PRO A 112 11.44 -1.42 11.48
C PRO A 112 11.47 -2.41 12.66
N GLY A 113 10.64 -3.46 12.64
CA GLY A 113 10.55 -4.50 13.67
C GLY A 113 11.60 -5.62 13.57
N GLY A 114 12.23 -5.84 12.41
CA GLY A 114 13.29 -6.84 12.24
C GLY A 114 14.71 -6.34 12.56
N CYS A 115 14.83 -5.09 12.97
CA CYS A 115 16.10 -4.38 13.11
C CYS A 115 16.30 -3.80 14.52
N SER A 116 16.45 -4.66 15.53
CA SER A 116 17.15 -4.29 16.78
C SER A 116 18.60 -4.76 16.70
N PRO A 117 19.66 -3.92 16.89
CA PRO A 117 19.83 -2.97 18.01
C PRO A 117 20.34 -1.56 17.51
N PRO A 118 20.87 -0.60 18.34
CA PRO A 118 20.91 0.85 18.06
C PRO A 118 21.86 1.30 16.93
N ARG A 119 22.45 0.36 16.19
CA ARG A 119 23.33 0.59 15.03
C ARG A 119 22.57 0.80 13.72
N THR A 120 21.24 0.64 13.73
CA THR A 120 20.32 0.77 12.57
C THR A 120 19.76 2.18 12.36
N ARG A 121 20.19 3.20 13.12
CA ARG A 121 19.85 4.61 12.81
C ARG A 121 20.31 5.05 11.41
N ILE A 122 21.34 4.39 10.86
CA ILE A 122 21.81 4.56 9.47
C ILE A 122 20.87 3.84 8.48
N PHE A 123 20.32 2.68 8.85
CA PHE A 123 19.32 1.89 8.08
C PHE A 123 18.13 2.76 7.68
N GLY A 124 17.61 3.51 8.66
CA GLY A 124 16.51 4.44 8.46
C GLY A 124 16.89 5.66 7.62
N GLY A 125 17.93 6.40 8.01
CA GLY A 125 18.25 7.68 7.39
C GLY A 125 18.76 7.58 5.95
N VAL A 126 19.49 6.51 5.65
CA VAL A 126 20.09 6.26 4.35
C VAL A 126 19.13 5.49 3.44
N GLY A 127 18.51 4.40 3.91
CA GLY A 127 17.54 3.61 3.14
C GLY A 127 16.32 4.43 2.70
N ALA A 128 15.70 5.15 3.65
CA ALA A 128 14.58 6.04 3.32
C ALA A 128 15.06 7.21 2.44
N GLY A 129 16.29 7.73 2.66
CA GLY A 129 16.93 8.75 1.83
C GLY A 129 17.01 8.39 0.33
N LEU A 130 17.15 7.11 0.03
CA LEU A 130 17.47 6.59 -1.31
C LEU A 130 16.23 6.15 -2.07
N GLN A 131 15.28 5.53 -1.37
CA GLN A 131 13.96 5.26 -1.91
C GLN A 131 13.19 6.58 -2.19
N ARG A 132 13.44 7.64 -1.39
CA ARG A 132 13.01 9.04 -1.67
C ARG A 132 13.56 9.61 -2.98
N LEU A 133 14.73 9.17 -3.45
CA LEU A 133 15.38 9.66 -4.68
C LEU A 133 14.94 8.87 -5.92
N ALA A 134 14.80 7.55 -5.79
CA ALA A 134 14.30 6.67 -6.85
C ALA A 134 12.84 6.97 -7.18
N HIS A 135 11.98 7.07 -6.17
CA HIS A 135 10.56 7.42 -6.35
C HIS A 135 10.37 8.79 -7.02
N ARG A 136 11.23 9.77 -6.70
CA ARG A 136 11.19 11.10 -7.32
C ARG A 136 11.57 11.13 -8.80
N ARG A 137 12.48 10.26 -9.27
CA ARG A 137 12.82 10.19 -10.69
C ARG A 137 11.69 9.54 -11.49
N VAL A 138 11.10 8.49 -10.94
CA VAL A 138 9.94 7.77 -11.51
C VAL A 138 8.74 8.70 -11.66
N VAL A 139 8.34 9.38 -10.59
CA VAL A 139 7.21 10.32 -10.61
C VAL A 139 7.48 11.51 -11.54
N ARG A 140 8.73 12.00 -11.62
CA ARG A 140 9.06 13.11 -12.51
C ARG A 140 9.10 12.71 -14.00
N ALA A 141 9.45 11.47 -14.31
CA ALA A 141 9.45 10.96 -15.68
C ALA A 141 8.02 10.78 -16.21
N TYR A 142 7.09 10.37 -15.32
CA TYR A 142 5.71 10.08 -15.67
C TYR A 142 4.72 10.76 -14.70
N PRO A 143 4.60 12.11 -14.74
CA PRO A 143 3.82 12.86 -13.75
C PRO A 143 2.31 12.58 -13.82
N ALA A 144 1.80 12.06 -14.93
CA ALA A 144 0.41 11.62 -15.07
C ALA A 144 0.14 10.21 -14.50
N ARG A 145 1.19 9.44 -14.18
CA ARG A 145 1.09 7.98 -13.96
C ARG A 145 1.35 7.55 -12.52
N PHE A 146 2.02 8.36 -11.72
CA PHE A 146 2.35 7.98 -10.35
C PHE A 146 1.95 9.05 -9.34
N ILE A 147 1.22 8.63 -8.30
CA ILE A 147 0.96 9.43 -7.11
C ILE A 147 2.20 9.32 -6.22
N PRO A 148 2.92 10.43 -5.96
CA PRO A 148 4.13 10.35 -5.17
C PRO A 148 3.83 10.08 -3.69
N MET A 149 4.57 9.14 -3.10
CA MET A 149 4.51 8.80 -1.68
C MET A 149 5.86 8.97 -0.98
N ALA A 150 5.79 9.49 0.24
CA ALA A 150 6.91 9.64 1.15
C ALA A 150 7.05 8.43 2.06
N LEU A 151 8.29 8.14 2.46
CA LEU A 151 8.58 7.18 3.52
C LEU A 151 8.75 7.88 4.87
N PRO A 152 8.32 7.24 5.96
CA PRO A 152 8.42 7.83 7.28
C PRO A 152 9.86 7.79 7.79
N VAL A 153 10.24 8.81 8.56
CA VAL A 153 11.43 8.77 9.42
C VAL A 153 10.98 8.18 10.75
N ILE A 154 10.56 6.91 10.73
CA ILE A 154 9.73 6.32 11.81
C ILE A 154 10.41 6.29 13.19
N TRP A 155 11.73 6.39 13.26
CA TRP A 155 12.45 6.44 14.54
C TRP A 155 12.47 7.82 15.22
N ASP A 156 11.92 8.87 14.59
CA ASP A 156 11.95 10.23 15.12
C ASP A 156 10.78 11.07 14.57
N ALA A 157 9.79 11.38 15.41
CA ALA A 157 8.57 12.06 15.00
C ALA A 157 8.83 13.47 14.43
N GLU A 158 9.78 14.23 15.00
CA GLU A 158 10.15 15.56 14.53
C GLU A 158 10.82 15.50 13.16
N LYS A 159 11.73 14.56 12.95
CA LYS A 159 12.34 14.36 11.63
C LYS A 159 11.33 13.82 10.61
N CYS A 160 10.38 12.99 11.03
CA CYS A 160 9.31 12.50 10.17
C CYS A 160 8.45 13.67 9.69
N ALA A 161 8.03 14.53 10.62
CA ALA A 161 7.28 15.74 10.36
C ALA A 161 8.04 16.73 9.45
N ALA A 162 9.32 16.98 9.74
CA ALA A 162 10.17 17.85 8.91
C ALA A 162 10.29 17.32 7.48
N GLU A 163 10.35 16.00 7.33
CA GLU A 163 10.43 15.35 6.03
C GLU A 163 9.12 15.44 5.25
N VAL A 164 7.96 15.21 5.88
CA VAL A 164 6.62 15.46 5.29
C VAL A 164 6.55 16.90 4.75
N ARG A 165 6.91 17.89 5.56
CA ARG A 165 6.94 19.31 5.15
C ARG A 165 7.93 19.60 4.03
N ARG A 166 9.02 18.85 3.92
CA ARG A 166 10.03 19.03 2.88
C ARG A 166 9.58 18.44 1.55
N VAL A 167 8.89 17.29 1.56
CA VAL A 167 8.42 16.62 0.34
C VAL A 167 7.13 17.23 -0.19
N SER A 168 6.26 17.76 0.67
CA SER A 168 5.05 18.49 0.25
C SER A 168 5.36 19.73 -0.58
N LYS A 169 6.44 20.46 -0.27
CA LYS A 169 6.98 21.56 -1.11
C LYS A 169 7.37 21.12 -2.53
N LYS A 170 7.39 19.82 -2.81
CA LYS A 170 7.68 19.23 -4.13
C LYS A 170 6.47 18.47 -4.69
N GLY A 171 5.27 18.69 -4.17
CA GLY A 171 4.03 18.06 -4.63
C GLY A 171 3.79 16.63 -4.12
N VAL A 172 4.47 16.22 -3.03
CA VAL A 172 4.24 14.89 -2.43
C VAL A 172 3.28 15.02 -1.25
N HIS A 173 2.07 14.49 -1.42
CA HIS A 173 0.97 14.59 -0.45
C HIS A 173 0.46 13.22 0.03
N ALA A 174 1.33 12.21 -0.02
CA ALA A 174 1.09 10.90 0.57
C ALA A 174 2.28 10.45 1.43
N LEU A 175 2.02 9.77 2.53
CA LEU A 175 3.01 9.17 3.43
C LEU A 175 2.58 7.75 3.77
N THR A 176 3.41 6.73 3.55
CA THR A 176 3.15 5.40 4.13
C THR A 176 3.50 5.39 5.61
N PHE A 177 2.69 4.73 6.43
CA PHE A 177 2.94 4.53 7.85
C PHE A 177 2.47 3.14 8.29
N THR A 178 3.04 2.65 9.38
CA THR A 178 2.71 1.33 9.92
C THR A 178 1.31 1.32 10.54
N GLU A 179 0.59 0.20 10.43
CA GLU A 179 -0.71 -0.05 11.05
C GLU A 179 -0.63 -0.16 12.59
N ASN A 180 0.56 -0.42 13.14
CA ASN A 180 0.76 -0.48 14.58
C ASN A 180 2.21 -0.13 14.97
N PRO A 181 2.51 1.14 15.29
CA PRO A 181 3.86 1.54 15.69
C PRO A 181 4.30 0.90 17.01
N ALA A 182 3.36 0.59 17.91
CA ALA A 182 3.67 -0.07 19.18
C ALA A 182 4.14 -1.52 19.00
N ALA A 183 3.58 -2.25 18.03
CA ALA A 183 4.05 -3.59 17.67
C ALA A 183 5.52 -3.60 17.20
N MET A 184 6.01 -2.47 16.70
CA MET A 184 7.39 -2.27 16.27
C MET A 184 8.31 -1.68 17.34
N GLY A 185 7.79 -1.43 18.56
CA GLY A 185 8.55 -0.82 19.66
C GLY A 185 8.62 0.70 19.64
N TYR A 186 7.83 1.38 18.81
CA TYR A 186 7.66 2.85 18.86
C TYR A 186 6.44 3.24 19.71
N PRO A 187 6.29 4.52 20.10
CA PRO A 187 5.08 4.98 20.80
C PRO A 187 3.81 4.71 19.98
N SER A 188 2.69 4.45 20.66
CA SER A 188 1.39 4.18 20.01
C SER A 188 0.79 5.45 19.39
N PHE A 189 -0.29 5.33 18.59
CA PHE A 189 -1.00 6.49 18.04
C PHE A 189 -1.59 7.42 19.11
N HIS A 190 -1.80 6.91 20.33
CA HIS A 190 -2.32 7.67 21.47
C HIS A 190 -1.28 8.53 22.16
N ASP A 191 0.01 8.26 21.94
CA ASP A 191 1.11 8.96 22.58
C ASP A 191 1.35 10.33 21.93
N PRO A 192 1.46 11.43 22.72
CA PRO A 192 1.78 12.76 22.20
C PRO A 192 3.12 12.85 21.44
N TYR A 193 3.98 11.84 21.54
CA TYR A 193 5.21 11.73 20.75
C TYR A 193 5.01 11.99 19.25
N TRP A 194 3.86 11.59 18.68
CA TRP A 194 3.56 11.75 17.27
C TRP A 194 2.90 13.09 16.89
N ASP A 195 2.67 14.00 17.84
CA ASP A 195 2.05 15.32 17.57
C ASP A 195 2.74 16.14 16.48
N PRO A 196 4.08 16.17 16.38
CA PRO A 196 4.75 16.85 15.28
C PRO A 196 4.33 16.30 13.91
N LEU A 197 4.11 14.98 13.82
CA LEU A 197 3.68 14.29 12.60
C LEU A 197 2.23 14.62 12.27
N TRP A 198 1.30 14.51 13.22
CA TRP A 198 -0.12 14.86 13.01
C TRP A 198 -0.28 16.28 12.49
N LYS A 199 0.41 17.22 13.15
CA LYS A 199 0.43 18.61 12.70
C LYS A 199 1.00 18.76 11.29
N ALA A 200 2.10 18.08 10.97
CA ALA A 200 2.68 18.15 9.62
C ALA A 200 1.75 17.61 8.55
N LEU A 201 1.04 16.50 8.82
CA LEU A 201 0.08 15.92 7.87
C LEU A 201 -1.05 16.90 7.56
N CYS A 202 -1.63 17.54 8.57
CA CYS A 202 -2.67 18.56 8.39
C CYS A 202 -2.14 19.83 7.71
N ASP A 203 -1.01 20.38 8.19
CA ASP A 203 -0.37 21.59 7.64
C ASP A 203 -0.12 21.48 6.12
N THR A 204 0.10 20.26 5.62
CA THR A 204 0.46 20.01 4.23
C THR A 204 -0.60 19.25 3.43
N ASN A 205 -1.78 19.00 4.00
CA ASN A 205 -2.84 18.19 3.37
C ASN A 205 -2.29 16.84 2.85
N THR A 206 -1.46 16.17 3.65
CA THR A 206 -0.83 14.89 3.30
C THR A 206 -1.65 13.74 3.88
N VAL A 207 -2.01 12.78 3.04
CA VAL A 207 -2.69 11.55 3.45
C VAL A 207 -1.68 10.59 4.07
N MET A 208 -2.00 10.06 5.25
CA MET A 208 -1.26 8.95 5.86
C MET A 208 -1.89 7.63 5.39
N ASN A 209 -1.16 6.88 4.56
CA ASN A 209 -1.58 5.55 4.13
C ASN A 209 -1.10 4.50 5.12
N VAL A 210 -2.06 3.78 5.68
CA VAL A 210 -1.84 2.65 6.56
C VAL A 210 -2.15 1.38 5.77
N HIS A 211 -1.10 0.63 5.48
CA HIS A 211 -1.17 -0.59 4.69
C HIS A 211 -1.19 -1.81 5.61
N ILE A 212 -1.96 -2.84 5.26
CA ILE A 212 -2.01 -4.08 6.05
C ILE A 212 -0.63 -4.73 6.15
N GLY A 213 -0.39 -5.50 7.21
CA GLY A 213 0.84 -6.30 7.37
C GLY A 213 2.11 -5.46 7.62
N SER A 214 1.98 -4.14 7.75
CA SER A 214 3.09 -3.20 7.96
C SER A 214 3.57 -3.11 9.42
N SER A 215 2.87 -3.75 10.36
CA SER A 215 3.27 -3.81 11.79
C SER A 215 4.41 -4.79 12.09
N GLY A 216 4.77 -5.64 11.12
CA GLY A 216 5.71 -6.74 11.33
C GLY A 216 5.14 -7.91 12.12
N LYS A 217 3.84 -7.90 12.44
CA LYS A 217 3.11 -9.00 13.06
C LYS A 217 2.07 -9.53 12.09
N LEU A 218 2.06 -10.85 11.89
CA LEU A 218 1.04 -11.54 11.11
C LEU A 218 -0.03 -12.09 12.06
N ALA A 219 -1.29 -12.12 11.62
CA ALA A 219 -2.34 -12.81 12.38
C ALA A 219 -2.20 -14.32 12.20
N ILE A 220 -1.46 -14.94 13.10
CA ILE A 220 -1.33 -16.39 13.20
C ILE A 220 -2.26 -16.86 14.31
N THR A 221 -3.25 -17.67 13.97
CA THR A 221 -4.25 -18.17 14.93
C THR A 221 -3.73 -19.37 15.71
N ALA A 222 -3.05 -20.30 15.03
CA ALA A 222 -2.42 -21.47 15.62
C ALA A 222 -1.22 -21.93 14.78
N PRO A 223 -0.21 -22.59 15.37
CA PRO A 223 0.97 -23.07 14.63
C PRO A 223 0.66 -24.11 13.55
N ASP A 224 -0.45 -24.83 13.64
CA ASP A 224 -0.90 -25.86 12.71
C ASP A 224 -2.03 -25.39 11.78
N ALA A 225 -2.40 -24.10 11.85
CA ALA A 225 -3.38 -23.52 10.94
C ALA A 225 -2.83 -23.52 9.50
N PRO A 226 -3.64 -23.89 8.50
CA PRO A 226 -3.20 -23.80 7.11
C PRO A 226 -2.96 -22.34 6.71
N MET A 227 -2.09 -22.13 5.72
CA MET A 227 -1.72 -20.79 5.23
C MET A 227 -2.93 -19.96 4.79
N ASP A 228 -3.98 -20.62 4.28
CA ASP A 228 -5.25 -19.99 3.88
C ASP A 228 -5.89 -19.18 5.01
N VAL A 229 -5.74 -19.62 6.27
CA VAL A 229 -6.26 -18.88 7.43
C VAL A 229 -5.54 -17.54 7.59
N MET A 230 -4.20 -17.56 7.47
CA MET A 230 -3.42 -16.33 7.54
C MET A 230 -3.78 -15.40 6.38
N ILE A 231 -3.80 -15.91 5.14
CA ILE A 231 -4.12 -15.14 3.92
C ILE A 231 -5.52 -14.50 4.05
N THR A 232 -6.52 -15.25 4.49
CA THR A 232 -7.89 -14.74 4.70
C THR A 232 -7.95 -13.61 5.73
N LEU A 233 -7.17 -13.71 6.81
CA LEU A 233 -7.22 -12.75 7.92
C LEU A 233 -6.42 -11.47 7.66
N GLN A 234 -5.43 -11.48 6.76
CA GLN A 234 -4.57 -10.32 6.55
C GLN A 234 -5.31 -9.02 6.23
N PRO A 235 -6.14 -8.94 5.18
CA PRO A 235 -6.87 -7.71 4.88
C PRO A 235 -7.83 -7.31 6.00
N MET A 236 -8.42 -8.30 6.69
CA MET A 236 -9.36 -8.07 7.79
C MET A 236 -8.70 -7.47 9.04
N ASN A 237 -7.38 -7.67 9.25
CA ASN A 237 -6.71 -7.18 10.46
C ASN A 237 -6.63 -5.66 10.55
N ILE A 238 -6.75 -4.95 9.42
CA ILE A 238 -6.71 -3.49 9.35
C ILE A 238 -7.77 -2.83 10.23
N VAL A 239 -8.85 -3.55 10.56
CA VAL A 239 -9.89 -3.12 11.50
C VAL A 239 -9.32 -2.71 12.85
N GLN A 240 -8.21 -3.33 13.28
CA GLN A 240 -7.53 -2.99 14.52
C GLN A 240 -6.93 -1.59 14.44
N ALA A 241 -6.22 -1.26 13.34
CA ALA A 241 -5.67 0.06 13.12
C ALA A 241 -6.77 1.12 12.96
N ALA A 242 -7.85 0.78 12.25
CA ALA A 242 -9.02 1.65 12.10
C ALA A 242 -9.65 2.00 13.45
N ALA A 243 -9.84 0.99 14.33
CA ALA A 243 -10.32 1.22 15.69
C ALA A 243 -9.33 2.08 16.50
N ASP A 244 -8.05 1.71 16.51
CA ASP A 244 -7.03 2.38 17.32
C ASP A 244 -6.92 3.86 16.95
N LEU A 245 -6.91 4.18 15.65
CA LEU A 245 -6.88 5.54 15.14
C LEU A 245 -8.19 6.29 15.42
N LEU A 246 -9.36 5.71 15.15
CA LEU A 246 -10.65 6.39 15.37
C LEU A 246 -10.83 6.83 16.83
N TRP A 247 -10.43 5.98 17.79
CA TRP A 247 -10.53 6.29 19.21
C TRP A 247 -9.39 7.19 19.72
N SER A 248 -8.35 7.37 18.92
CA SER A 248 -7.18 8.16 19.29
C SER A 248 -7.50 9.65 19.43
N ARG A 249 -6.72 10.31 20.28
CA ARG A 249 -6.75 11.77 20.44
C ARG A 249 -6.56 12.55 19.12
N PRO A 250 -5.60 12.22 18.23
CA PRO A 250 -5.37 13.03 17.04
C PRO A 250 -6.56 13.13 16.09
N ILE A 251 -7.39 12.10 15.94
CA ILE A 251 -8.61 12.19 15.13
C ILE A 251 -9.58 13.27 15.66
N LYS A 252 -9.63 13.46 16.98
CA LYS A 252 -10.49 14.47 17.62
C LYS A 252 -9.87 15.87 17.60
N GLU A 253 -8.55 15.98 17.65
CA GLU A 253 -7.84 17.26 17.74
C GLU A 253 -7.45 17.86 16.38
N TYR A 254 -7.28 17.02 15.36
CA TYR A 254 -6.82 17.43 14.03
C TYR A 254 -7.92 17.16 12.99
N PRO A 255 -8.90 18.07 12.82
CA PRO A 255 -10.08 17.85 11.97
C PRO A 255 -9.76 17.67 10.47
N ASP A 256 -8.58 18.10 10.03
CA ASP A 256 -8.13 17.96 8.64
C ASP A 256 -7.25 16.72 8.40
N LEU A 257 -7.06 15.86 9.41
CA LEU A 257 -6.24 14.66 9.29
C LEU A 257 -6.87 13.67 8.31
N LYS A 258 -6.08 13.14 7.38
CA LYS A 258 -6.54 12.19 6.36
C LYS A 258 -5.77 10.89 6.45
N ILE A 259 -6.50 9.78 6.54
CA ILE A 259 -5.94 8.44 6.67
C ILE A 259 -6.55 7.56 5.57
N ALA A 260 -5.71 6.83 4.84
CA ALA A 260 -6.18 5.78 3.95
C ALA A 260 -5.85 4.41 4.55
N LEU A 261 -6.84 3.51 4.55
CA LEU A 261 -6.70 2.12 4.95
C LEU A 261 -6.57 1.28 3.67
N SER A 262 -5.32 0.98 3.29
CA SER A 262 -4.96 0.31 2.04
C SER A 262 -4.98 -1.22 2.19
N GLU A 263 -5.38 -1.92 1.14
CA GLU A 263 -5.50 -3.40 1.07
C GLU A 263 -6.49 -4.01 2.09
N GLY A 264 -7.39 -3.20 2.65
CA GLY A 264 -8.26 -3.60 3.76
C GLY A 264 -9.61 -4.21 3.38
N GLY A 265 -10.02 -4.03 2.12
CA GLY A 265 -11.41 -4.23 1.69
C GLY A 265 -12.38 -3.25 2.37
N THR A 266 -13.63 -3.23 1.88
CA THR A 266 -14.64 -2.24 2.32
C THR A 266 -15.91 -2.87 2.88
N GLY A 267 -16.17 -4.15 2.60
CA GLY A 267 -17.40 -4.85 3.02
C GLY A 267 -17.62 -4.92 4.54
N TRP A 268 -16.56 -4.82 5.36
CA TRP A 268 -16.66 -4.82 6.82
C TRP A 268 -17.01 -3.44 7.41
N ILE A 269 -16.83 -2.35 6.65
CA ILE A 269 -16.97 -0.98 7.14
C ILE A 269 -18.36 -0.69 7.69
N PRO A 270 -19.49 -1.02 7.03
CA PRO A 270 -20.82 -0.73 7.56
C PRO A 270 -21.05 -1.33 8.96
N TYR A 271 -20.62 -2.57 9.16
CA TYR A 271 -20.71 -3.23 10.47
C TYR A 271 -19.80 -2.56 11.50
N PHE A 272 -18.59 -2.18 11.12
CA PHE A 272 -17.69 -1.45 12.01
C PHE A 272 -18.27 -0.12 12.46
N LEU A 273 -18.85 0.66 11.54
CA LEU A 273 -19.50 1.94 11.84
C LEU A 273 -20.65 1.78 12.84
N GLU A 274 -21.51 0.78 12.65
CA GLU A 274 -22.56 0.43 13.62
C GLU A 274 -21.95 0.05 14.98
N ARG A 275 -20.89 -0.76 14.97
CA ARG A 275 -20.24 -1.26 16.19
C ARG A 275 -19.59 -0.15 17.02
N VAL A 276 -18.93 0.82 16.37
CA VAL A 276 -18.28 1.95 17.07
C VAL A 276 -19.30 2.93 17.64
N ASP A 277 -20.40 3.20 16.93
CA ASP A 277 -21.48 4.04 17.44
C ASP A 277 -22.16 3.38 18.64
N ARG A 278 -22.44 2.07 18.55
CA ARG A 278 -22.99 1.31 19.69
C ARG A 278 -22.04 1.29 20.88
N THR A 279 -20.73 1.19 20.65
CA THR A 279 -19.70 1.26 21.70
C THR A 279 -19.70 2.64 22.36
N TYR A 280 -19.81 3.70 21.56
CA TYR A 280 -19.88 5.07 22.05
C TYR A 280 -21.12 5.32 22.89
N GLU A 281 -22.30 4.94 22.40
CA GLU A 281 -23.56 5.04 23.13
C GLU A 281 -23.50 4.35 24.50
N MET A 282 -22.93 3.14 24.55
CA MET A 282 -22.92 2.31 25.76
C MET A 282 -21.83 2.68 26.76
N HIS A 283 -20.73 3.28 26.32
CA HIS A 283 -19.52 3.38 27.13
C HIS A 283 -18.93 4.77 27.26
N SER A 284 -19.27 5.73 26.39
CA SER A 284 -18.67 7.09 26.38
C SER A 284 -18.71 7.81 27.73
N THR A 285 -19.79 7.66 28.50
CA THR A 285 -19.94 8.32 29.81
C THR A 285 -18.85 7.93 30.81
N TRP A 286 -18.45 6.66 30.85
CA TRP A 286 -17.43 6.18 31.81
C TRP A 286 -16.03 6.12 31.20
N THR A 287 -15.92 5.97 29.87
CA THR A 287 -14.63 6.06 29.16
C THR A 287 -14.22 7.49 28.87
N HIS A 288 -15.09 8.47 29.16
CA HIS A 288 -14.90 9.90 28.91
C HIS A 288 -14.55 10.22 27.45
N GLN A 289 -15.06 9.42 26.51
CA GLN A 289 -14.89 9.68 25.09
C GLN A 289 -15.84 10.79 24.65
N ASP A 290 -15.31 11.73 23.87
CA ASP A 290 -16.05 12.88 23.34
C ASP A 290 -15.66 13.12 21.88
N PHE A 291 -16.65 13.12 20.99
CA PHE A 291 -16.52 13.43 19.56
C PHE A 291 -17.17 14.77 19.18
N GLY A 292 -17.32 15.70 20.14
CA GLY A 292 -17.80 17.05 19.88
C GLY A 292 -19.24 17.11 19.40
N GLY A 293 -20.09 16.19 19.88
CA GLY A 293 -21.50 16.08 19.48
C GLY A 293 -21.77 15.27 18.21
N LYS A 294 -20.73 14.73 17.55
CA LYS A 294 -20.86 13.78 16.45
C LYS A 294 -20.83 12.33 16.93
N LEU A 295 -21.34 11.42 16.11
CA LEU A 295 -21.11 9.99 16.25
C LEU A 295 -19.70 9.62 15.75
N PRO A 296 -19.06 8.59 16.33
CA PRO A 296 -17.78 8.08 15.81
C PRO A 296 -17.85 7.71 14.33
N SER A 297 -18.97 7.19 13.84
CA SER A 297 -19.13 6.87 12.42
C SER A 297 -19.18 8.09 11.50
N GLU A 298 -19.66 9.23 11.99
CA GLU A 298 -19.60 10.50 11.25
C GLU A 298 -18.15 10.98 11.16
N VAL A 299 -17.43 10.94 12.28
CA VAL A 299 -16.00 11.28 12.34
C VAL A 299 -15.17 10.33 11.46
N PHE A 300 -15.49 9.03 11.42
CA PHE A 300 -14.82 8.11 10.53
C PHE A 300 -14.92 8.55 9.05
N ARG A 301 -16.11 8.98 8.60
CA ARG A 301 -16.31 9.45 7.22
C ARG A 301 -15.62 10.78 6.91
N GLU A 302 -15.22 11.54 7.92
CA GLU A 302 -14.44 12.78 7.72
C GLU A 302 -12.95 12.50 7.52
N HIS A 303 -12.44 11.42 8.11
CA HIS A 303 -11.01 11.18 8.24
C HIS A 303 -10.47 9.99 7.44
N PHE A 304 -11.30 9.01 7.09
CA PHE A 304 -10.83 7.74 6.53
C PHE A 304 -11.25 7.53 5.07
N LEU A 305 -10.28 7.17 4.23
CA LEU A 305 -10.46 6.55 2.92
C LEU A 305 -10.25 5.04 3.08
N THR A 306 -11.08 4.26 2.42
CA THR A 306 -11.02 2.80 2.44
C THR A 306 -10.87 2.29 1.02
N CYS A 307 -10.07 1.24 0.87
CA CYS A 307 -9.65 0.75 -0.44
C CYS A 307 -10.05 -0.71 -0.62
N PHE A 308 -10.25 -1.13 -1.87
CA PHE A 308 -10.52 -2.53 -2.21
C PHE A 308 -9.97 -2.92 -3.56
N ILE A 309 -9.57 -4.19 -3.68
CA ILE A 309 -9.18 -4.83 -4.94
C ILE A 309 -10.41 -5.37 -5.68
N SER A 310 -11.05 -6.37 -5.06
CA SER A 310 -12.30 -6.99 -5.51
C SER A 310 -13.21 -7.20 -4.31
N ASP A 311 -14.33 -6.49 -4.27
CA ASP A 311 -15.24 -6.50 -3.11
C ASP A 311 -16.71 -6.30 -3.52
N PRO A 312 -17.39 -7.35 -4.02
CA PRO A 312 -18.80 -7.27 -4.37
C PRO A 312 -19.71 -6.83 -3.23
N VAL A 313 -19.37 -7.21 -1.99
CA VAL A 313 -20.11 -6.84 -0.78
C VAL A 313 -19.94 -5.35 -0.51
N GLY A 314 -18.71 -4.84 -0.57
CA GLY A 314 -18.38 -3.42 -0.45
C GLY A 314 -19.13 -2.55 -1.46
N VAL A 315 -19.15 -2.93 -2.74
CA VAL A 315 -19.88 -2.19 -3.79
C VAL A 315 -21.40 -2.21 -3.55
N THR A 316 -21.94 -3.33 -3.05
CA THR A 316 -23.36 -3.41 -2.65
C THR A 316 -23.68 -2.42 -1.53
N LEU A 317 -22.77 -2.28 -0.56
CA LEU A 317 -22.94 -1.47 0.65
C LEU A 317 -22.34 -0.05 0.55
N ARG A 318 -21.90 0.38 -0.63
CA ARG A 318 -21.15 1.64 -0.87
C ARG A 318 -21.75 2.89 -0.24
N HIS A 319 -23.08 2.97 -0.17
CA HIS A 319 -23.80 4.11 0.43
C HIS A 319 -23.72 4.12 1.96
N MET A 320 -23.68 2.94 2.59
CA MET A 320 -23.48 2.83 4.04
C MET A 320 -22.03 3.14 4.43
N ILE A 321 -21.08 2.79 3.57
CA ILE A 321 -19.66 3.13 3.73
C ILE A 321 -19.49 4.65 3.60
N GLY A 322 -20.02 5.22 2.52
CA GLY A 322 -19.83 6.61 2.12
C GLY A 322 -19.12 6.65 0.78
N ILE A 323 -19.83 7.08 -0.27
CA ILE A 323 -19.32 7.02 -1.65
C ILE A 323 -18.04 7.85 -1.86
N ASP A 324 -17.83 8.88 -1.04
CA ASP A 324 -16.66 9.76 -1.09
C ASP A 324 -15.46 9.21 -0.26
N ASN A 325 -15.64 8.07 0.39
CA ASN A 325 -14.67 7.40 1.27
C ASN A 325 -14.18 6.05 0.71
N ILE A 326 -14.46 5.76 -0.56
CA ILE A 326 -14.09 4.52 -1.24
C ILE A 326 -13.12 4.83 -2.38
N ALA A 327 -12.03 4.10 -2.47
CA ALA A 327 -11.15 4.11 -3.64
C ALA A 327 -10.87 2.68 -4.12
N TRP A 328 -10.67 2.52 -5.42
CA TRP A 328 -10.26 1.26 -6.01
C TRP A 328 -8.74 1.08 -5.99
N GLU A 329 -8.28 -0.15 -5.78
CA GLU A 329 -6.87 -0.52 -5.87
C GLU A 329 -6.69 -1.79 -6.71
N ALA A 330 -5.50 -1.97 -7.28
CA ALA A 330 -5.18 -3.12 -8.11
C ALA A 330 -4.23 -4.10 -7.42
N ASP A 331 -3.50 -3.64 -6.40
CA ASP A 331 -2.49 -4.39 -5.66
C ASP A 331 -1.45 -5.05 -6.59
N TYR A 332 -1.14 -4.41 -7.72
CA TYR A 332 -0.11 -4.97 -8.61
C TYR A 332 1.24 -4.92 -7.89
N PRO A 333 2.09 -5.97 -7.90
CA PRO A 333 1.98 -7.20 -8.69
C PRO A 333 1.57 -8.43 -7.86
N HIS A 334 0.91 -8.25 -6.72
CA HIS A 334 0.59 -9.31 -5.78
C HIS A 334 -0.43 -10.34 -6.31
N SER A 335 -0.54 -11.46 -5.59
CA SER A 335 -1.45 -12.57 -5.91
C SER A 335 -2.94 -12.19 -5.96
N ASP A 336 -3.32 -11.19 -5.16
CA ASP A 336 -4.70 -10.72 -5.08
C ASP A 336 -5.01 -9.73 -6.22
N SER A 337 -3.97 -9.25 -6.90
CA SER A 337 -4.11 -8.44 -8.11
C SER A 337 -4.79 -9.20 -9.23
N MET A 338 -5.70 -8.50 -9.90
CA MET A 338 -6.38 -9.01 -11.08
C MET A 338 -5.74 -8.53 -12.39
N TRP A 339 -4.51 -8.04 -12.35
CA TRP A 339 -3.80 -7.60 -13.56
C TRP A 339 -3.63 -8.76 -14.57
N PRO A 340 -3.91 -8.56 -15.88
CA PRO A 340 -4.34 -7.33 -16.55
C PRO A 340 -5.88 -7.18 -16.67
N GLY A 341 -6.64 -8.14 -16.15
CA GLY A 341 -8.11 -8.25 -16.26
C GLY A 341 -8.91 -7.45 -15.23
N ALA A 342 -8.25 -6.64 -14.40
CA ALA A 342 -8.90 -5.89 -13.33
C ALA A 342 -10.07 -4.98 -13.79
N PRO A 343 -10.00 -4.29 -14.96
CA PRO A 343 -11.15 -3.54 -15.47
C PRO A 343 -12.39 -4.40 -15.74
N GLU A 344 -12.24 -5.63 -16.24
CA GLU A 344 -13.35 -6.55 -16.49
C GLU A 344 -14.02 -6.97 -15.20
N GLU A 345 -13.24 -7.35 -14.20
CA GLU A 345 -13.77 -7.82 -12.92
C GLU A 345 -14.50 -6.70 -12.20
N LEU A 346 -13.88 -5.52 -12.10
CA LEU A 346 -14.49 -4.35 -11.49
C LEU A 346 -15.78 -3.98 -12.23
N TRP A 347 -15.77 -3.95 -13.57
CA TRP A 347 -16.96 -3.64 -14.37
C TRP A 347 -18.11 -4.62 -14.12
N ASN A 348 -17.81 -5.91 -13.98
CA ASN A 348 -18.83 -6.92 -13.68
C ASN A 348 -19.52 -6.63 -12.34
N VAL A 349 -18.75 -6.28 -11.31
CA VAL A 349 -19.28 -5.94 -9.98
C VAL A 349 -20.09 -4.65 -10.01
N LEU A 350 -19.56 -3.59 -10.65
CA LEU A 350 -20.26 -2.31 -10.78
C LEU A 350 -21.57 -2.44 -11.55
N SER A 351 -21.55 -3.21 -12.65
CA SER A 351 -22.73 -3.46 -13.49
C SER A 351 -23.79 -4.27 -12.75
N ALA A 352 -23.38 -5.33 -12.03
CA ALA A 352 -24.28 -6.17 -11.24
C ALA A 352 -24.98 -5.38 -10.12
N ASN A 353 -24.38 -4.28 -9.65
CA ASN A 353 -24.92 -3.41 -8.61
C ASN A 353 -25.58 -2.13 -9.14
N ASN A 354 -25.74 -2.01 -10.47
CA ASN A 354 -26.30 -0.83 -11.14
C ASN A 354 -25.67 0.50 -10.65
N VAL A 355 -24.35 0.52 -10.46
CA VAL A 355 -23.64 1.72 -10.02
C VAL A 355 -23.69 2.77 -11.15
N PRO A 356 -24.21 3.99 -10.89
CA PRO A 356 -24.30 5.03 -11.90
C PRO A 356 -22.92 5.62 -12.23
N ASP A 357 -22.80 6.19 -13.43
CA ASP A 357 -21.55 6.71 -14.00
C ASP A 357 -20.77 7.67 -13.09
N ASP A 358 -21.46 8.54 -12.36
CA ASP A 358 -20.84 9.49 -11.42
C ASP A 358 -20.23 8.79 -10.21
N GLU A 359 -20.90 7.78 -9.66
CA GLU A 359 -20.37 6.96 -8.57
C GLU A 359 -19.21 6.07 -9.03
N ILE A 360 -19.26 5.56 -10.26
CA ILE A 360 -18.12 4.85 -10.87
C ILE A 360 -16.92 5.78 -10.94
N ASN A 361 -17.06 7.01 -11.43
CA ASN A 361 -15.95 7.96 -11.49
C ASN A 361 -15.38 8.26 -10.10
N LYS A 362 -16.23 8.44 -9.08
CA LYS A 362 -15.80 8.60 -7.68
C LYS A 362 -14.93 7.47 -7.19
N ILE A 363 -15.43 6.23 -7.28
CA ILE A 363 -14.75 5.02 -6.81
C ILE A 363 -13.43 4.80 -7.56
N THR A 364 -13.44 5.00 -8.88
CA THR A 364 -12.33 4.60 -9.75
C THR A 364 -11.19 5.62 -9.86
N HIS A 365 -11.46 6.93 -9.72
CA HIS A 365 -10.40 7.92 -9.82
C HIS A 365 -10.65 9.25 -9.10
N GLU A 366 -11.87 9.79 -9.06
CA GLU A 366 -12.08 11.15 -8.53
C GLU A 366 -11.82 11.24 -7.03
N ASN A 367 -12.15 10.20 -6.25
CA ASN A 367 -11.81 10.15 -4.83
C ASN A 367 -10.29 10.11 -4.64
N ALA A 368 -9.57 9.28 -5.40
CA ALA A 368 -8.10 9.24 -5.36
C ALA A 368 -7.48 10.61 -5.69
N MET A 369 -7.94 11.26 -6.77
CA MET A 369 -7.48 12.60 -7.16
C MET A 369 -7.70 13.63 -6.04
N ARG A 370 -8.91 13.65 -5.44
CA ARG A 370 -9.27 14.57 -4.37
C ARG A 370 -8.45 14.34 -3.09
N TRP A 371 -8.31 13.09 -2.68
CA TRP A 371 -7.61 12.74 -1.44
C TRP A 371 -6.10 13.03 -1.55
N TYR A 372 -5.46 12.63 -2.65
CA TYR A 372 -4.01 12.74 -2.83
C TYR A 372 -3.53 14.04 -3.47
N SER A 373 -4.43 15.01 -3.72
CA SER A 373 -4.10 16.26 -4.43
C SER A 373 -3.40 16.00 -5.77
N PHE A 374 -3.91 15.01 -6.51
CA PHE A 374 -3.30 14.50 -7.74
C PHE A 374 -4.19 14.82 -8.94
N ASP A 375 -3.64 15.54 -9.92
CA ASP A 375 -4.32 15.85 -11.18
C ASP A 375 -3.52 15.27 -12.36
N PRO A 376 -3.85 14.05 -12.82
CA PRO A 376 -3.18 13.48 -13.98
C PRO A 376 -3.53 14.25 -15.27
N PHE A 377 -4.69 14.93 -15.32
CA PHE A 377 -5.20 15.56 -16.53
C PHE A 377 -4.43 16.83 -16.93
N ALA A 378 -3.62 17.37 -16.03
CA ALA A 378 -2.60 18.38 -16.36
C ALA A 378 -1.51 17.86 -17.33
N HIS A 379 -1.40 16.53 -17.49
CA HIS A 379 -0.32 15.87 -18.23
C HIS A 379 -0.78 14.87 -19.29
N ILE A 380 -2.03 14.41 -19.25
CA ILE A 380 -2.64 13.49 -20.23
C ILE A 380 -4.11 13.87 -20.45
N SER A 381 -4.64 13.75 -21.67
CA SER A 381 -6.06 14.08 -21.90
C SER A 381 -6.98 13.00 -21.29
N ARG A 382 -8.22 13.37 -20.98
CA ARG A 382 -9.21 12.41 -20.42
C ARG A 382 -9.48 11.26 -21.39
N GLU A 383 -9.48 11.54 -22.69
CA GLU A 383 -9.71 10.56 -23.76
C GLU A 383 -8.55 9.57 -23.88
N GLN A 384 -7.33 9.97 -23.52
CA GLN A 384 -6.14 9.11 -23.50
C GLN A 384 -6.03 8.29 -22.21
N ALA A 385 -6.78 8.67 -21.18
CA ALA A 385 -6.72 8.09 -19.84
C ALA A 385 -7.68 6.92 -19.62
N THR A 386 -8.55 6.60 -20.59
CA THR A 386 -9.54 5.53 -20.44
C THR A 386 -8.90 4.15 -20.58
N VAL A 387 -9.53 3.13 -19.98
CA VAL A 387 -9.12 1.72 -20.09
C VAL A 387 -8.87 1.32 -21.56
N GLY A 388 -9.78 1.67 -22.46
CA GLY A 388 -9.66 1.34 -23.89
C GLY A 388 -8.49 2.06 -24.58
N ALA A 389 -8.29 3.34 -24.30
CA ALA A 389 -7.22 4.12 -24.91
C ALA A 389 -5.84 3.66 -24.42
N LEU A 390 -5.71 3.37 -23.12
CA LEU A 390 -4.48 2.86 -22.50
C LEU A 390 -4.11 1.49 -23.05
N ARG A 391 -5.07 0.56 -23.17
CA ARG A 391 -4.82 -0.76 -23.75
C ARG A 391 -4.41 -0.69 -25.20
N LYS A 392 -5.02 0.20 -25.98
CA LYS A 392 -4.60 0.48 -27.36
C LYS A 392 -3.16 0.99 -27.43
N ALA A 393 -2.73 1.82 -26.47
CA ALA A 393 -1.36 2.32 -26.40
C ALA A 393 -0.32 1.25 -26.02
N ALA A 394 -0.74 0.12 -25.45
CA ALA A 394 0.10 -1.04 -25.15
C ALA A 394 -0.17 -2.24 -26.06
N GLU A 395 -0.72 -2.02 -27.26
CA GLU A 395 -0.94 -3.10 -28.22
C GLU A 395 0.40 -3.80 -28.54
N GLY A 396 0.41 -5.13 -28.44
CA GLY A 396 1.61 -5.96 -28.60
C GLY A 396 2.48 -6.11 -27.34
N HIS A 397 2.15 -5.43 -26.23
CA HIS A 397 2.78 -5.70 -24.94
C HIS A 397 2.31 -7.06 -24.40
N ASP A 398 3.26 -7.87 -23.95
CA ASP A 398 2.99 -9.25 -23.57
C ASP A 398 2.33 -9.35 -22.19
N VAL A 399 1.07 -9.78 -22.17
CA VAL A 399 0.30 -10.00 -20.94
C VAL A 399 -0.04 -11.47 -20.71
N SER A 400 0.59 -12.38 -21.47
CA SER A 400 0.32 -13.81 -21.34
C SER A 400 0.77 -14.34 -19.97
N ILE A 401 -0.03 -15.24 -19.41
CA ILE A 401 0.35 -15.97 -18.20
C ILE A 401 1.50 -16.92 -18.55
N ARG A 402 2.62 -16.80 -17.85
CA ARG A 402 3.82 -17.62 -18.06
C ARG A 402 4.40 -18.10 -16.75
N ALA A 403 4.75 -19.38 -16.72
CA ALA A 403 5.59 -19.93 -15.68
C ALA A 403 6.97 -19.26 -15.74
N LEU A 404 7.39 -18.64 -14.65
CA LEU A 404 8.70 -17.99 -14.52
C LEU A 404 9.56 -18.63 -13.44
N SER A 405 9.05 -19.66 -12.75
CA SER A 405 9.80 -20.39 -11.73
C SER A 405 10.99 -21.13 -12.35
N HIS A 406 12.16 -20.98 -11.74
CA HIS A 406 13.33 -21.81 -12.04
C HIS A 406 13.34 -23.15 -11.27
N HIS A 407 12.35 -23.36 -10.39
CA HIS A 407 12.24 -24.53 -9.52
C HIS A 407 11.12 -25.49 -9.96
N LYS A 408 11.32 -26.81 -9.77
CA LYS A 408 10.25 -27.79 -10.02
C LYS A 408 9.23 -27.75 -8.89
N ALA A 409 7.95 -27.93 -9.23
CA ALA A 409 6.86 -28.02 -8.27
C ALA A 409 7.19 -29.04 -7.16
N GLY A 410 7.21 -28.57 -5.90
CA GLY A 410 7.48 -29.39 -4.71
C GLY A 410 8.93 -29.42 -4.20
N GLU A 411 9.89 -28.75 -4.84
CA GLU A 411 11.30 -28.74 -4.39
C GLU A 411 11.56 -27.81 -3.18
N ARG A 412 10.65 -26.88 -2.85
CA ARG A 412 10.73 -26.02 -1.65
C ARG A 412 9.44 -26.14 -0.84
N GLY A 413 9.54 -26.82 0.30
CA GLY A 413 8.41 -27.12 1.19
C GLY A 413 7.82 -25.88 1.85
N GLY A 414 6.49 -25.86 2.02
CA GLY A 414 5.68 -24.75 2.51
C GLY A 414 5.89 -24.29 3.97
N ASN A 415 7.06 -24.55 4.56
CA ASN A 415 7.35 -24.24 5.96
C ASN A 415 8.12 -22.92 6.18
N ALA A 416 8.78 -22.34 5.17
CA ALA A 416 9.67 -21.20 5.38
C ALA A 416 8.94 -19.91 5.82
N LEU A 417 7.74 -19.63 5.29
CA LEU A 417 6.90 -18.51 5.73
C LEU A 417 6.41 -18.70 7.16
N MET A 418 6.05 -19.93 7.54
CA MET A 418 5.59 -20.28 8.88
C MET A 418 6.74 -20.23 9.90
N GLU A 419 7.93 -20.71 9.52
CA GLU A 419 9.15 -20.61 10.32
C GLU A 419 9.61 -19.15 10.51
N ALA A 420 9.53 -18.33 9.46
CA ALA A 420 9.83 -16.89 9.54
C ALA A 420 8.80 -16.12 10.38
N ALA A 421 7.52 -16.50 10.30
CA ALA A 421 6.43 -15.93 11.09
C ALA A 421 6.48 -16.36 12.56
N GLN A 422 6.97 -17.57 12.85
CA GLN A 422 7.21 -18.04 14.22
C GLN A 422 8.45 -17.37 14.84
N ALA A 423 9.50 -17.09 14.05
CA ALA A 423 10.71 -16.42 14.53
C ALA A 423 10.49 -14.96 14.99
N THR A 424 9.43 -14.29 14.54
CA THR A 424 9.06 -12.94 14.99
C THR A 424 8.12 -12.94 16.20
N SER A 425 7.66 -14.12 16.63
CA SER A 425 6.75 -14.30 17.77
C SER A 425 7.45 -14.73 19.06
N SER A 426 8.79 -14.87 19.05
CA SER A 426 9.62 -15.32 20.19
C SER A 426 10.30 -14.17 20.95
#